data_AF-A0A0B5FVR3-F1
#
_entry.id   AF-A0A0B5FVR3-F1
#
_cell.length_a   1.000
_cell.length_b   1.000
_cell.length_c   1.000
_cell.angle_alpha   90.00
_cell.angle_beta   90.00
_cell.angle_gamma   90.00
#
_symmetry.space_group_name_H-M   'P 1'
#
loop_
_entity.id
_entity.type
_entity.pdbx_description
1 polymer ?
#
loop_
_entity_poly.entity_id
_entity_poly.type
_entity_poly.pdbx_seq_one_letter_code
_entity_poly.pdbx_strand_id
1 'polypeptide(L)'
;MASRDELVKELAEDVQRRFRASVPLDQAPSGELNSYLAERVGAMIEKLPDPYQTLIADWEGEAHQLDLAWWESEPTPRQIVLGLAAAILERETREYLDLPR
;
A
#
# COMPACT_ATOMS: atom_id res chain seq x y z
N MET A 1 7.20 4.71 -16.94
CA MET A 1 6.32 4.83 -15.76
C MET A 1 6.68 3.68 -14.84
N ALA A 2 6.74 3.90 -13.53
CA ALA A 2 7.02 2.81 -12.59
C ALA A 2 5.88 1.79 -12.68
N SER A 3 6.22 0.51 -12.72
CA SER A 3 5.29 -0.60 -12.65
C SER A 3 4.80 -0.82 -11.20
N ARG A 4 3.68 -1.51 -11.02
CA ARG A 4 3.18 -1.91 -9.69
C ARG A 4 4.25 -2.63 -8.88
N ASP A 5 4.95 -3.60 -9.48
CA ASP A 5 6.04 -4.34 -8.84
C ASP A 5 7.20 -3.46 -8.37
N GLU A 6 7.54 -2.41 -9.13
CA GLU A 6 8.58 -1.45 -8.73
C GLU A 6 8.13 -0.62 -7.52
N LEU A 7 6.87 -0.19 -7.49
CA LEU A 7 6.31 0.56 -6.36
C LEU A 7 6.23 -0.30 -5.10
N VAL A 8 5.83 -1.57 -5.23
CA VAL A 8 5.83 -2.54 -4.11
C VAL A 8 7.24 -2.72 -3.55
N LYS A 9 8.23 -2.91 -4.42
CA LYS A 9 9.64 -3.07 -3.99
C LYS A 9 10.18 -1.80 -3.33
N GLU A 10 9.92 -0.63 -3.91
CA GLU A 10 10.34 0.65 -3.35
C GLU A 10 9.77 0.85 -1.94
N LEU A 11 8.48 0.60 -1.76
CA LEU A 11 7.82 0.72 -0.46
C LEU A 11 8.37 -0.31 0.54
N ALA A 12 8.56 -1.56 0.11
CA ALA A 12 9.11 -2.63 0.94
C ALA A 12 10.53 -2.31 1.43
N GLU A 13 11.39 -1.78 0.56
CA GLU A 13 12.74 -1.35 0.92
C GLU A 13 12.73 -0.18 1.91
N ASP A 14 11.82 0.77 1.75
CA ASP A 14 11.66 1.91 2.65
C ASP A 14 11.21 1.47 4.06
N VAL A 15 10.21 0.59 4.12
CA VAL A 15 9.72 -0.03 5.37
C VAL A 15 10.83 -0.83 6.05
N GLN A 16 11.54 -1.68 5.31
CA GLN A 16 12.68 -2.42 5.85
C GLN A 16 13.77 -1.48 6.38
N ARG A 17 14.11 -0.40 5.67
CA ARG A 17 15.10 0.57 6.13
C ARG A 17 14.71 1.23 7.45
N ARG A 18 13.41 1.51 7.65
CA ARG A 18 12.88 2.16 8.85
C ARG A 18 12.87 1.26 10.09
N PHE A 19 12.57 -0.03 9.93
CA PHE A 19 12.31 -0.94 11.06
C PHE A 19 13.39 -2.02 11.29
N ARG A 20 14.07 -2.47 10.23
CA ARG A 20 14.99 -3.63 10.29
C ARG A 20 16.28 -3.36 11.06
N ALA A 21 16.63 -2.10 11.30
CA ALA A 21 17.78 -1.74 12.14
C ALA A 21 17.54 -2.02 13.64
N SER A 22 16.28 -2.21 14.06
CA SER A 22 15.90 -2.24 15.47
C SER A 22 15.27 -3.57 15.90
N VAL A 23 14.44 -4.18 15.05
CA VAL A 23 13.66 -5.39 15.37
C VAL A 23 13.31 -6.14 14.06
N PRO A 24 13.22 -7.49 14.05
CA PRO A 24 12.54 -8.21 12.97
C PRO A 24 11.15 -7.63 12.66
N LEU A 25 10.76 -7.55 11.39
CA LEU A 25 9.54 -6.85 10.95
C LEU A 25 8.25 -7.49 11.50
N ASP A 26 8.24 -8.80 11.69
CA ASP A 26 7.20 -9.59 12.35
C ASP A 26 7.04 -9.28 13.85
N GLN A 27 8.02 -8.59 14.43
CA GLN A 27 8.05 -8.14 15.83
C GLN A 27 7.97 -6.61 15.95
N ALA A 28 7.83 -5.88 14.83
CA ALA A 28 7.64 -4.44 14.86
C ALA A 28 6.30 -4.07 15.52
N PRO A 29 6.20 -2.92 16.23
CA PRO A 29 4.94 -2.48 16.80
C PRO A 29 3.90 -2.31 15.68
N SER A 30 2.87 -3.16 15.67
CA SER A 30 1.88 -3.21 14.57
C SER A 30 1.23 -1.84 14.31
N GLY A 31 0.97 -1.05 15.35
CA GLY A 31 0.46 0.32 15.23
C GLY A 31 1.42 1.27 14.49
N GLU A 32 2.70 1.27 14.86
CA GLU A 32 3.71 2.16 14.21
C GLU A 32 3.97 1.73 12.76
N LEU A 33 4.04 0.42 12.51
CA LEU A 33 4.18 -0.14 11.17
C LEU A 33 2.98 0.21 10.28
N ASN A 34 1.76 0.05 10.80
CA ASN A 34 0.54 0.35 10.05
C ASN A 34 0.43 1.85 9.73
N SER A 35 0.70 2.72 10.71
CA SER A 35 0.72 4.17 10.48
C SER A 35 1.75 4.58 9.45
N TYR A 36 2.95 4.00 9.52
CA TYR A 36 4.01 4.29 8.56
C TYR A 36 3.65 3.80 7.15
N LEU A 37 3.16 2.57 7.00
CA LEU A 37 2.68 2.04 5.71
C LEU A 37 1.63 2.95 5.09
N ALA A 38 0.60 3.33 5.86
CA ALA A 38 -0.48 4.19 5.38
C ALA A 38 0.03 5.57 4.89
N GLU A 39 0.92 6.21 5.65
CA GLU A 39 1.54 7.49 5.27
C GLU A 39 2.30 7.37 3.94
N ARG A 40 3.12 6.32 3.79
CA ARG A 40 3.98 6.13 2.63
C ARG A 40 3.18 5.75 1.38
N VAL A 41 2.19 4.87 1.51
CA VAL A 41 1.25 4.51 0.44
C VAL A 41 0.54 5.76 -0.09
N GLY A 42 -0.02 6.60 0.80
CA GLY A 42 -0.67 7.85 0.41
C GLY A 42 0.27 8.78 -0.37
N ALA A 43 1.47 9.01 0.16
CA ALA A 43 2.46 9.88 -0.47
C ALA A 43 2.97 9.37 -1.83
N MET A 44 2.98 8.05 -2.06
CA MET A 44 3.33 7.47 -3.36
C MET A 44 2.20 7.67 -4.36
N ILE A 45 0.96 7.37 -3.96
CA ILE A 45 -0.22 7.42 -4.84
C ILE A 45 -0.53 8.84 -5.30
N GLU A 46 -0.40 9.84 -4.42
CA GLU A 46 -0.62 11.24 -4.78
C GLU A 46 0.35 11.75 -5.87
N LYS A 47 1.50 11.10 -6.04
CA LYS A 47 2.51 11.45 -7.05
C LYS A 47 2.32 10.70 -8.37
N LEU A 48 1.46 9.68 -8.41
CA LEU A 48 1.23 8.92 -9.63
C LEU A 48 0.36 9.76 -10.59
N PRO A 49 0.78 9.88 -11.87
CA PRO A 49 -0.01 10.61 -12.86
C PRO A 49 -1.34 9.90 -13.18
N ASP A 50 -1.35 8.56 -13.09
CA ASP A 50 -2.54 7.73 -13.28
C ASP A 50 -2.51 6.50 -12.34
N PRO A 51 -3.06 6.61 -11.12
CA PRO A 51 -3.13 5.51 -10.17
C PRO A 51 -3.95 4.33 -10.68
N TYR A 52 -4.99 4.57 -11.48
CA TYR A 52 -5.84 3.52 -12.02
C TYR A 52 -5.04 2.63 -12.97
N GLN A 53 -4.40 3.24 -13.97
CA GLN A 53 -3.62 2.49 -14.96
C GLN A 53 -2.41 1.80 -14.34
N THR A 54 -1.83 2.39 -13.29
CA THR A 54 -0.60 1.89 -12.67
C THR A 54 -0.84 0.74 -11.70
N LEU A 55 -1.91 0.82 -10.89
CA LEU A 55 -2.14 -0.10 -9.76
C LEU A 55 -3.37 -1.00 -9.93
N ILE A 56 -4.39 -0.56 -10.68
CA ILE A 56 -5.73 -1.19 -10.68
C ILE A 56 -6.02 -1.97 -11.97
N ALA A 57 -5.71 -1.41 -13.14
CA ALA A 57 -6.21 -1.91 -14.44
C ALA A 57 -5.93 -3.40 -14.70
N ASP A 58 -4.73 -3.87 -14.34
CA ASP A 58 -4.29 -5.26 -14.51
C ASP A 58 -4.10 -5.98 -13.16
N TRP A 59 -4.92 -5.63 -12.16
CA TRP A 59 -4.90 -6.32 -10.88
C TRP A 59 -5.81 -7.54 -10.90
N GLU A 60 -5.23 -8.73 -10.71
CA GLU A 60 -5.93 -10.01 -10.74
C GLU A 60 -6.65 -10.36 -9.43
N GLY A 61 -6.46 -9.54 -8.38
CA GLY A 61 -7.08 -9.76 -7.07
C GLY A 61 -8.56 -9.40 -7.04
N GLU A 62 -9.25 -9.87 -6.00
CA GLU A 62 -10.65 -9.55 -5.76
C GLU A 62 -10.79 -8.45 -4.70
N ALA A 63 -11.75 -7.54 -4.87
CA ALA A 63 -11.97 -6.42 -3.94
C ALA A 63 -12.25 -6.87 -2.49
N HIS A 64 -12.86 -8.05 -2.29
CA HIS A 64 -13.12 -8.60 -0.96
C HIS A 64 -11.84 -8.99 -0.19
N GLN A 65 -10.70 -9.10 -0.89
CA GLN A 65 -9.41 -9.44 -0.30
C GLN A 65 -8.67 -8.22 0.25
N LEU A 66 -9.21 -7.02 0.00
CA LEU A 66 -8.67 -5.76 0.48
C LEU A 66 -9.35 -5.41 1.80
N ASP A 67 -8.56 -5.01 2.79
CA ASP A 67 -9.11 -4.42 4.01
C ASP A 67 -9.42 -2.95 3.73
N LEU A 68 -10.66 -2.68 3.35
CA LEU A 68 -11.10 -1.42 2.75
C LEU A 68 -11.51 -0.38 3.80
N ALA A 69 -10.88 -0.40 4.98
CA ALA A 69 -11.19 0.48 6.12
C ALA A 69 -11.16 1.99 5.79
N TRP A 70 -10.60 2.38 4.64
CA TRP A 70 -10.52 3.76 4.17
C TRP A 70 -11.79 4.29 3.46
N TRP A 71 -12.81 3.48 3.22
CA TRP A 71 -13.95 3.87 2.37
C TRP A 71 -15.06 4.70 3.03
N GLU A 72 -14.98 4.96 4.35
CA GLU A 72 -16.15 5.48 5.07
C GLU A 72 -16.36 7.00 5.03
N SER A 73 -15.54 7.82 4.34
CA SER A 73 -15.66 9.29 4.50
C SER A 73 -15.80 10.20 3.27
N GLU A 74 -15.54 9.82 2.00
CA GLU A 74 -15.63 10.81 0.89
C GLU A 74 -16.18 10.28 -0.46
N PRO A 75 -17.27 10.87 -1.00
CA PRO A 75 -18.04 10.30 -2.12
C PRO A 75 -17.63 10.87 -3.49
N THR A 76 -16.36 10.73 -3.90
CA THR A 76 -15.98 11.09 -5.28
C THR A 76 -15.33 9.92 -6.02
N PRO A 77 -15.57 9.75 -7.34
CA PRO A 77 -14.94 8.69 -8.14
C PRO A 77 -13.41 8.70 -8.05
N ARG A 78 -12.80 9.89 -7.94
CA ARG A 78 -11.36 10.03 -7.74
C ARG A 78 -10.91 9.40 -6.42
N GLN A 79 -11.60 9.68 -5.32
CA GLN A 79 -11.25 9.12 -4.01
C GLN A 79 -11.41 7.60 -3.98
N ILE A 80 -12.40 7.04 -4.69
CA ILE A 80 -12.53 5.59 -4.86
C ILE A 80 -11.29 5.00 -5.55
N VAL A 81 -10.81 5.63 -6.63
CA VAL A 81 -9.60 5.19 -7.34
C VAL A 81 -8.37 5.27 -6.43
N LEU A 82 -8.20 6.37 -5.69
CA LEU A 82 -7.04 6.52 -4.79
C LEU A 82 -7.09 5.51 -3.64
N GLY A 83 -8.26 5.31 -3.03
CA GLY A 83 -8.44 4.33 -1.95
C GLY A 83 -8.23 2.90 -2.40
N LEU A 84 -8.72 2.52 -3.59
CA LEU A 84 -8.49 1.20 -4.17
C LEU A 84 -7.01 0.99 -4.52
N ALA A 85 -6.37 1.98 -5.13
CA ALA A 85 -4.94 1.96 -5.41
C ALA A 85 -4.12 1.79 -4.12
N ALA A 86 -4.51 2.47 -3.03
CA ALA A 86 -3.85 2.39 -1.73
C ALA A 86 -3.94 1.00 -1.12
N ALA A 87 -5.15 0.44 -1.10
CA ALA A 87 -5.38 -0.88 -0.55
C ALA A 87 -4.63 -1.98 -1.34
N ILE A 88 -4.58 -1.89 -2.67
CA ILE A 88 -3.81 -2.82 -3.50
C ILE A 88 -2.32 -2.72 -3.19
N LEU A 89 -1.76 -1.50 -3.20
CA LEU A 89 -0.33 -1.29 -2.97
C LEU A 89 0.09 -1.73 -1.56
N GLU A 90 -0.72 -1.41 -0.54
CA GLU A 90 -0.48 -1.85 0.83
C GLU A 90 -0.48 -3.39 0.92
N ARG A 91 -1.52 -4.03 0.38
CA ARG A 91 -1.67 -5.49 0.42
C ARG A 91 -0.47 -6.19 -0.23
N GLU A 92 -0.13 -5.82 -1.46
CA GLU A 92 0.98 -6.47 -2.18
C GLU A 92 2.32 -6.22 -1.49
N THR A 93 2.50 -5.07 -0.84
CA THR A 93 3.69 -4.79 -0.04
C THR A 93 3.76 -5.67 1.21
N ARG A 94 2.63 -5.87 1.91
CA ARG A 94 2.57 -6.80 3.05
C ARG A 94 2.87 -8.23 2.62
N GLU A 95 2.28 -8.69 1.51
CA GLU A 95 2.54 -10.02 0.94
C GLU A 95 4.02 -10.17 0.55
N TYR A 96 4.62 -9.15 -0.08
CA TYR A 96 6.04 -9.15 -0.43
C TYR A 96 6.97 -9.21 0.79
N LEU A 97 6.58 -8.56 1.90
CA LEU A 97 7.32 -8.53 3.15
C LEU A 97 7.02 -9.72 4.09
N ASP A 98 6.15 -10.66 3.69
CA ASP A 98 5.65 -11.76 4.53
C ASP A 98 5.05 -11.26 5.87
N LEU A 99 4.34 -10.13 5.80
CA LEU A 99 3.67 -9.51 6.94
C LEU A 99 2.24 -10.04 7.11
N PRO A 100 1.73 -10.13 8.35
CA PRO A 100 0.32 -10.39 8.58
C PRO A 100 -0.55 -9.26 8.02
N ARG A 101 -1.76 -9.64 7.60
CA ARG A 101 -2.82 -8.71 7.19
C ARG A 101 -3.33 -7.94 8.40
#